data_AF-A0A8T6Q049-F1
#
_entry.id   AF-A0A8T6Q049-F1
#
_cell.length_a   1.000
_cell.length_b   1.000
_cell.length_c   1.000
_cell.angle_alpha   90.00
_cell.angle_beta   90.00
_cell.angle_gamma   90.00
#
_symmetry.space_group_name_H-M   'P 1'
#
loop_
_entity.id
_entity.type
_entity.pdbx_description
1 polymer ?
#
loop_
_entity_poly.entity_id
_entity_poly.type
_entity_poly.pdbx_seq_one_letter_code
_entity_poly.pdbx_strand_id
1 'polypeptide(L)'
;DQARVKLLVIVHQMAARRLGFGDLYTALNSKAPSAFKDGFLDGSAWPISSCVKFLIPIAIAHTNGQQLEVMRLIREYSLLLDKESIGGASVAERLKVLGELVASITAGIAGHSGATIGDLLKQVNSSDLLVLDPRLVSYLDPNAVLPVQPEPEAGENNDDDVQEEGETDKEMASMDAFLACPASQLLPYHTYISERSPFWTQQGIKGAEFDRVLVVLDDAESNHFQFSYEKYLGLEALSDNDQKHMDAGEATTMNRTRRLF
;
A
#
# COMPACT_ATOMS: atom_id res chain seq x y z
N ASP A 1 -18.09 20.34 12.43
CA ASP A 1 -16.99 21.10 11.79
C ASP A 1 -15.61 20.43 11.83
N GLN A 2 -15.49 19.14 11.52
CA GLN A 2 -14.18 18.48 11.31
C GLN A 2 -13.60 18.77 9.91
N ALA A 3 -14.42 19.24 8.95
CA ALA A 3 -14.02 19.52 7.57
C ALA A 3 -13.10 20.75 7.37
N ARG A 4 -12.73 21.47 8.44
CA ARG A 4 -11.96 22.73 8.38
C ARG A 4 -10.53 22.65 8.93
N VAL A 5 -10.08 21.49 9.41
CA VAL A 5 -8.73 21.32 9.95
C VAL A 5 -7.91 20.52 8.95
N LYS A 6 -6.81 21.10 8.45
CA LYS A 6 -5.85 20.37 7.62
C LYS A 6 -4.79 19.75 8.51
N LEU A 7 -4.72 18.42 8.48
CA LEU A 7 -3.70 17.65 9.19
C LEU A 7 -2.46 17.54 8.31
N LEU A 8 -1.34 18.10 8.78
CA LEU A 8 -0.06 18.02 8.09
C LEU A 8 0.79 16.98 8.83
N VAL A 9 0.68 15.74 8.36
CA VAL A 9 1.47 14.64 8.90
C VAL A 9 2.79 14.60 8.15
N ILE A 10 3.89 14.85 8.87
CA ILE A 10 5.24 14.83 8.30
C ILE A 10 5.69 13.40 7.97
N VAL A 11 4.94 12.39 8.47
CA VAL A 11 5.31 10.98 8.48
C VAL A 11 4.13 10.09 8.07
N HIS A 12 4.30 9.30 7.02
CA HIS A 12 3.24 8.55 6.37
C HIS A 12 2.79 7.33 7.17
N GLN A 13 3.66 6.70 7.96
CA GLN A 13 3.31 5.53 8.78
C GLN A 13 2.29 5.85 9.89
N MET A 14 2.41 7.00 10.58
CA MET A 14 1.41 7.42 11.57
C MET A 14 0.05 7.68 10.93
N ALA A 15 0.06 8.35 9.78
CA ALA A 15 -1.17 8.60 9.03
C ALA A 15 -1.84 7.27 8.68
N ALA A 16 -1.06 6.29 8.20
CA ALA A 16 -1.55 4.96 7.89
C ALA A 16 -2.17 4.25 9.09
N ARG A 17 -1.50 4.23 10.24
CA ARG A 17 -2.04 3.62 11.47
C ARG A 17 -3.32 4.30 11.95
N ARG A 18 -3.36 5.64 11.92
CA ARG A 18 -4.52 6.42 12.38
C ARG A 18 -5.72 6.30 11.45
N LEU A 19 -5.47 6.23 10.14
CA LEU A 19 -6.50 6.08 9.13
C LEU A 19 -6.94 4.62 8.98
N GLY A 20 -6.22 3.66 9.55
CA GLY A 20 -6.63 2.26 9.59
C GLY A 20 -6.09 1.40 8.44
N PHE A 21 -4.96 1.79 7.82
CA PHE A 21 -4.24 0.98 6.83
C PHE A 21 -2.75 0.75 7.20
N GLY A 22 -2.45 0.70 8.50
CA GLY A 22 -1.09 0.59 9.01
C GLY A 22 -0.36 -0.71 8.62
N ASP A 23 -1.07 -1.82 8.52
CA ASP A 23 -0.46 -3.11 8.15
C ASP A 23 -0.12 -3.11 6.66
N LEU A 24 -1.04 -2.63 5.83
CA LEU A 24 -0.84 -2.44 4.40
C LEU A 24 0.35 -1.53 4.10
N TYR A 25 0.48 -0.43 4.85
CA TYR A 25 1.62 0.48 4.76
C TYR A 25 2.93 -0.20 5.15
N THR A 26 2.91 -1.01 6.21
CA THR A 26 4.12 -1.71 6.67
C THR A 26 4.57 -2.76 5.66
N ALA A 27 3.61 -3.49 5.06
CA ALA A 27 3.83 -4.54 4.09
C ALA A 27 4.41 -4.02 2.76
N LEU A 28 3.88 -2.91 2.24
CA LEU A 28 4.26 -2.40 0.92
C LEU A 28 5.18 -1.17 0.94
N ASN A 29 5.46 -0.59 2.11
CA ASN A 29 6.38 0.55 2.21
C ASN A 29 7.49 0.39 3.26
N SER A 30 7.20 0.11 4.53
CA SER A 30 8.26 0.13 5.56
C SER A 30 9.28 -1.01 5.41
N LYS A 31 8.81 -2.25 5.19
CA LYS A 31 9.66 -3.45 5.06
C LYS A 31 9.84 -3.91 3.61
N ALA A 32 9.32 -3.14 2.67
CA ALA A 32 9.22 -3.54 1.29
C ALA A 32 10.49 -3.25 0.47
N PRO A 33 10.73 -3.99 -0.62
CA PRO A 33 11.74 -3.65 -1.62
C PRO A 33 11.40 -2.34 -2.33
N SER A 34 12.40 -1.72 -2.95
CA SER A 34 12.25 -0.45 -3.70
C SER A 34 11.13 -0.54 -4.73
N ALA A 35 11.03 -1.66 -5.46
CA ALA A 35 10.00 -1.91 -6.47
C ALA A 35 8.55 -1.84 -5.95
N PHE A 36 8.32 -2.00 -4.64
CA PHE A 36 6.98 -1.91 -4.02
C PHE A 36 6.76 -0.53 -3.39
N LYS A 37 7.81 0.02 -2.76
CA LYS A 37 7.81 1.37 -2.19
C LYS A 37 7.50 2.41 -3.26
N ASP A 38 8.17 2.29 -4.40
CA ASP A 38 8.01 3.14 -5.56
C ASP A 38 6.62 2.88 -6.17
N GLY A 39 5.71 3.83 -5.97
CA GLY A 39 4.32 3.73 -6.42
C GLY A 39 3.32 3.25 -5.37
N PHE A 40 3.74 2.89 -4.15
CA PHE A 40 2.76 2.63 -3.08
C PHE A 40 2.05 3.91 -2.65
N LEU A 41 2.73 5.06 -2.69
CA LEU A 41 2.16 6.32 -2.24
C LEU A 41 1.13 6.92 -3.22
N ASP A 42 1.14 6.51 -4.48
CA ASP A 42 0.18 6.96 -5.50
C ASP A 42 -0.75 5.83 -5.99
N GLY A 43 -0.59 4.60 -5.48
CA GLY A 43 -1.40 3.44 -5.87
C GLY A 43 -1.01 2.81 -7.20
N SER A 44 0.15 3.17 -7.76
CA SER A 44 0.67 2.60 -9.01
C SER A 44 1.52 1.32 -8.82
N ALA A 45 1.94 1.02 -7.59
CA ALA A 45 2.71 -0.19 -7.28
C ALA A 45 1.97 -1.44 -7.75
N TRP A 46 2.67 -2.31 -8.45
CA TRP A 46 2.05 -3.45 -9.15
C TRP A 46 1.24 -4.38 -8.23
N PRO A 47 1.64 -4.70 -6.97
CA PRO A 47 0.87 -5.62 -6.11
C PRO A 47 -0.51 -5.07 -5.75
N ILE A 48 -0.62 -3.76 -5.55
CA ILE A 48 -1.84 -3.10 -5.08
C ILE A 48 -2.66 -2.49 -6.22
N SER A 49 -2.08 -2.32 -7.40
CA SER A 49 -2.70 -1.64 -8.55
C SER A 49 -4.06 -2.23 -8.95
N SER A 50 -4.21 -3.56 -8.95
CA SER A 50 -5.49 -4.24 -9.21
C SER A 50 -6.54 -3.93 -8.15
N CYS A 51 -6.13 -3.79 -6.89
CA CYS A 51 -7.04 -3.39 -5.81
C CYS A 51 -7.55 -1.96 -6.02
N VAL A 52 -6.65 -1.03 -6.36
CA VAL A 52 -6.96 0.39 -6.57
C VAL A 52 -7.81 0.61 -7.81
N LYS A 53 -7.50 -0.08 -8.92
CA LYS A 53 -8.18 0.12 -10.21
C LYS A 53 -9.51 -0.63 -10.31
N PHE A 54 -9.68 -1.73 -9.58
CA PHE A 54 -10.84 -2.61 -9.75
C PHE A 54 -11.60 -2.88 -8.45
N LEU A 55 -10.96 -3.52 -7.46
CA LEU A 55 -11.67 -3.99 -6.25
C LEU A 55 -12.33 -2.84 -5.48
N ILE A 56 -11.58 -1.75 -5.27
CA ILE A 56 -12.08 -0.58 -4.55
C ILE A 56 -13.20 0.13 -5.33
N PRO A 57 -13.03 0.51 -6.62
CA PRO A 57 -14.11 1.12 -7.40
C PRO A 57 -15.39 0.27 -7.45
N ILE A 58 -15.28 -1.05 -7.59
CA ILE A 58 -16.45 -1.94 -7.57
C ILE A 58 -17.16 -1.92 -6.23
N ALA A 59 -16.41 -2.02 -5.12
CA ALA A 59 -17.00 -1.97 -3.79
C ALA A 59 -17.72 -0.64 -3.54
N ILE A 60 -17.13 0.48 -3.97
CA ILE A 60 -17.75 1.82 -3.87
C ILE A 60 -19.04 1.88 -4.71
N ALA A 61 -18.98 1.48 -5.98
CA ALA A 61 -20.13 1.51 -6.88
C ALA A 61 -21.28 0.63 -6.37
N HIS A 62 -20.96 -0.58 -5.89
CA HIS A 62 -21.95 -1.51 -5.34
C HIS A 62 -22.57 -0.97 -4.03
N THR A 63 -21.76 -0.42 -3.12
CA THR A 63 -22.24 0.18 -1.86
C THR A 63 -23.19 1.36 -2.13
N ASN A 64 -22.91 2.15 -3.18
CA ASN A 64 -23.74 3.29 -3.58
C ASN A 64 -24.96 2.89 -4.44
N GLY A 65 -25.20 1.60 -4.68
CA GLY A 65 -26.31 1.12 -5.51
C GLY A 65 -26.16 1.43 -7.00
N GLN A 66 -24.95 1.78 -7.46
CA GLN A 66 -24.67 2.17 -8.84
C GLN A 66 -24.43 0.95 -9.75
N GLN A 67 -25.49 0.17 -9.97
CA GLN A 67 -25.42 -1.10 -10.71
C GLN A 67 -24.87 -0.96 -12.14
N LEU A 68 -25.13 0.18 -12.81
CA LEU A 68 -24.59 0.45 -14.15
C LEU A 68 -23.07 0.63 -14.13
N GLU A 69 -22.54 1.29 -13.09
CA GLU A 69 -21.10 1.51 -12.95
C GLU A 69 -20.38 0.21 -12.59
N VAL A 70 -20.99 -0.62 -11.72
CA VAL A 70 -20.51 -1.98 -11.45
C VAL A 70 -20.37 -2.77 -12.76
N MET A 71 -21.39 -2.76 -13.61
CA MET A 71 -21.35 -3.47 -14.90
C MET A 71 -20.33 -2.86 -15.88
N ARG A 72 -20.11 -1.54 -15.84
CA ARG A 72 -19.08 -0.87 -16.65
C ARG A 72 -17.68 -1.34 -16.24
N LEU A 73 -17.37 -1.34 -14.94
CA LEU A 73 -16.09 -1.79 -14.39
C LEU A 73 -15.84 -3.27 -14.68
N ILE A 74 -16.85 -4.12 -14.52
CA ILE A 74 -16.71 -5.54 -14.84
C ILE A 74 -16.40 -5.73 -16.33
N ARG A 75 -17.08 -5.02 -17.22
CA ARG A 75 -16.82 -5.14 -18.67
C ARG A 75 -15.42 -4.64 -19.07
N GLU A 76 -14.90 -3.64 -18.37
CA GLU A 76 -13.59 -3.07 -18.65
C GLU A 76 -12.45 -4.02 -18.27
N TYR A 77 -12.62 -4.80 -17.21
CA TYR A 77 -11.55 -5.58 -16.60
C TYR A 77 -11.77 -7.11 -16.64
N SER A 78 -12.96 -7.57 -17.02
CA SER A 78 -13.33 -8.98 -17.10
C SER A 78 -13.50 -9.46 -18.54
N LEU A 79 -12.96 -10.65 -18.83
CA LEU A 79 -13.15 -11.37 -20.09
C LEU A 79 -14.50 -12.15 -20.14
N LEU A 80 -15.19 -12.28 -19.00
CA LEU A 80 -16.42 -13.07 -18.89
C LEU A 80 -17.62 -12.48 -19.64
N LEU A 81 -17.55 -11.20 -19.98
CA LEU A 81 -18.60 -10.48 -20.71
C LEU A 81 -18.23 -10.20 -22.17
N ASP A 82 -17.10 -10.74 -22.66
CA ASP A 82 -16.76 -10.66 -24.07
C ASP A 82 -17.74 -11.46 -24.92
N LYS A 83 -18.01 -10.94 -26.13
CA LYS A 83 -18.99 -11.53 -27.06
C LYS A 83 -18.72 -13.01 -27.38
N GLU A 84 -17.47 -13.45 -27.24
CA GLU A 84 -17.04 -14.83 -27.52
C GLU A 84 -17.28 -15.78 -26.33
N SER A 85 -17.28 -15.30 -25.08
CA SER A 85 -17.46 -16.13 -23.88
C SER A 85 -18.93 -16.36 -23.48
N ILE A 86 -19.84 -15.62 -24.09
CA ILE A 86 -21.31 -15.72 -23.88
C ILE A 86 -21.92 -16.94 -24.62
N GLY A 87 -21.16 -17.58 -25.51
CA GLY A 87 -21.60 -18.76 -26.27
C GLY A 87 -21.58 -20.05 -25.44
N GLY A 88 -22.55 -20.27 -24.55
CA GLY A 88 -22.87 -21.64 -24.10
C GLY A 88 -23.34 -21.85 -22.67
N ALA A 89 -23.14 -20.91 -21.74
CA ALA A 89 -23.70 -21.00 -20.38
C ALA A 89 -24.87 -20.03 -20.21
N SER A 90 -25.81 -20.33 -19.31
CA SER A 90 -26.94 -19.44 -19.09
C SER A 90 -26.43 -18.10 -18.56
N VAL A 91 -26.71 -17.02 -19.30
CA VAL A 91 -26.29 -15.66 -18.95
C VAL A 91 -26.77 -15.28 -17.55
N ALA A 92 -27.95 -15.77 -17.17
CA ALA A 92 -28.53 -15.55 -15.85
C ALA A 92 -27.70 -16.17 -14.71
N GLU A 93 -27.19 -17.39 -14.85
CA GLU A 93 -26.34 -18.02 -13.83
C GLU A 93 -25.01 -17.29 -13.68
N ARG A 94 -24.38 -16.90 -14.81
CA ARG A 94 -23.13 -16.12 -14.77
C ARG A 94 -23.32 -14.78 -14.08
N LEU A 95 -24.39 -14.05 -14.39
CA LEU A 95 -24.71 -12.78 -13.74
C LEU A 95 -25.00 -12.96 -12.24
N LYS A 96 -25.60 -14.08 -11.85
CA LYS A 96 -25.83 -14.39 -10.43
C LYS A 96 -24.52 -14.61 -9.69
N VAL A 97 -23.63 -15.45 -10.21
CA VAL A 97 -22.29 -15.68 -9.64
C VAL A 97 -21.51 -14.38 -9.54
N LEU A 98 -21.58 -13.55 -10.57
CA LEU A 98 -20.95 -12.23 -10.61
C LEU A 98 -21.48 -11.31 -9.51
N GLY A 99 -22.81 -11.27 -9.32
CA GLY A 99 -23.44 -10.47 -8.26
C GLY A 99 -23.02 -10.93 -6.86
N GLU A 100 -22.95 -12.25 -6.63
CA GLU A 100 -22.48 -12.82 -5.36
C GLU A 100 -21.01 -12.48 -5.10
N LEU A 101 -20.17 -12.51 -6.13
CA LEU A 101 -18.76 -12.14 -6.05
C LEU A 101 -18.56 -10.66 -5.73
N VAL A 102 -19.29 -9.76 -6.41
CA VAL A 102 -19.26 -8.32 -6.12
C VAL A 102 -19.74 -8.04 -4.69
N ALA A 103 -20.77 -8.74 -4.23
CA ALA A 103 -21.24 -8.63 -2.85
C ALA A 103 -20.16 -9.09 -1.84
N SER A 104 -19.45 -10.18 -2.13
CA SER A 104 -18.33 -10.68 -1.32
C SER A 104 -17.18 -9.66 -1.23
N ILE A 105 -16.76 -9.11 -2.37
CA ILE A 105 -15.72 -8.07 -2.45
C ILE A 105 -16.13 -6.85 -1.62
N THR A 106 -17.38 -6.40 -1.77
CA THR A 106 -17.92 -5.26 -1.03
C THR A 106 -17.94 -5.55 0.47
N ALA A 107 -18.38 -6.73 0.89
CA ALA A 107 -18.42 -7.12 2.30
C ALA A 107 -17.01 -7.19 2.93
N GLY A 108 -16.01 -7.71 2.19
CA GLY A 108 -14.61 -7.74 2.62
C GLY A 108 -14.01 -6.36 2.79
N ILE A 109 -14.18 -5.51 1.77
CA ILE A 109 -13.64 -4.14 1.78
C ILE A 109 -14.34 -3.26 2.83
N ALA A 110 -15.64 -3.46 3.07
CA ALA A 110 -16.35 -2.74 4.12
C ALA A 110 -16.06 -3.29 5.54
N GLY A 111 -15.29 -4.37 5.68
CA GLY A 111 -14.88 -4.94 6.97
C GLY A 111 -15.93 -5.84 7.64
N HIS A 112 -16.98 -6.25 6.93
CA HIS A 112 -18.05 -7.07 7.48
C HIS A 112 -17.74 -8.57 7.49
N SER A 113 -16.79 -9.03 6.66
CA SER A 113 -16.47 -10.46 6.52
C SER A 113 -15.14 -10.89 7.15
N GLY A 114 -14.29 -9.94 7.57
CA GLY A 114 -12.94 -10.24 8.05
C GLY A 114 -11.99 -10.82 7.00
N ALA A 115 -12.35 -10.74 5.71
CA ALA A 115 -11.55 -11.27 4.61
C ALA A 115 -10.20 -10.53 4.47
N THR A 116 -9.18 -11.27 4.05
CA THR A 116 -7.87 -10.70 3.70
C THR A 116 -7.86 -10.22 2.24
N ILE A 117 -6.87 -9.38 1.89
CA ILE A 117 -6.64 -8.97 0.49
C ILE A 117 -6.36 -10.20 -0.38
N GLY A 118 -5.59 -11.16 0.12
CA GLY A 118 -5.30 -12.41 -0.56
C GLY A 118 -6.55 -13.25 -0.84
N ASP A 119 -7.47 -13.35 0.12
CA ASP A 119 -8.73 -14.09 -0.08
C ASP A 119 -9.58 -13.47 -1.20
N LEU A 120 -9.70 -12.15 -1.23
CA LEU A 120 -10.43 -11.45 -2.29
C LEU A 120 -9.78 -11.63 -3.65
N LEU A 121 -8.45 -11.50 -3.73
CA LEU A 121 -7.71 -11.69 -4.97
C LEU A 121 -7.80 -13.14 -5.48
N LYS A 122 -7.72 -14.14 -4.59
CA LYS A 122 -7.95 -15.55 -4.94
C LYS A 122 -9.35 -15.76 -5.48
N GLN A 123 -10.37 -15.22 -4.81
CA GLN A 123 -11.77 -15.35 -5.24
C GLN A 123 -11.98 -14.76 -6.64
N VAL A 124 -11.42 -13.58 -6.89
CA VAL A 124 -11.49 -12.90 -8.19
C VAL A 124 -10.74 -13.69 -9.27
N ASN A 125 -9.55 -14.22 -8.95
CA ASN A 125 -8.76 -15.02 -9.87
C ASN A 125 -9.45 -16.35 -10.24
N SER A 126 -9.98 -17.09 -9.26
CA SER A 126 -10.70 -18.36 -9.50
C SER A 126 -11.99 -18.21 -10.29
N SER A 127 -12.55 -17.00 -10.33
CA SER A 127 -13.77 -16.70 -11.07
C SER A 127 -13.51 -16.16 -12.48
N ASP A 128 -12.24 -15.95 -12.87
CA ASP A 128 -11.83 -15.25 -14.10
C ASP A 128 -12.43 -13.84 -14.24
N LEU A 129 -12.81 -13.21 -13.11
CA LEU A 129 -13.43 -11.89 -13.11
C LEU A 129 -12.45 -10.79 -13.49
N LEU A 130 -11.17 -10.92 -13.12
CA LEU A 130 -10.15 -9.92 -13.39
C LEU A 130 -8.90 -10.60 -13.95
N VAL A 131 -8.35 -10.03 -15.02
CA VAL A 131 -7.00 -10.40 -15.47
C VAL A 131 -6.00 -9.76 -14.50
N LEU A 132 -5.46 -10.57 -13.60
CA LEU A 132 -4.40 -10.16 -12.68
C LEU A 132 -3.03 -10.16 -13.37
N ASP A 133 -2.10 -9.36 -12.84
CA ASP A 133 -0.69 -9.43 -13.25
C ASP A 133 -0.17 -10.86 -13.04
N PRO A 134 0.48 -11.51 -14.04
CA PRO A 134 1.03 -12.85 -13.89
C PRO A 134 1.91 -13.02 -12.65
N ARG A 135 2.64 -11.96 -12.26
CA ARG A 135 3.46 -11.94 -11.04
C ARG A 135 2.61 -12.07 -9.78
N LEU A 136 1.43 -11.45 -9.75
CA LEU A 136 0.53 -11.56 -8.61
C LEU A 136 -0.09 -12.97 -8.53
N VAL A 137 -0.43 -13.55 -9.69
CA VAL A 137 -1.00 -14.90 -9.76
C VAL A 137 -0.06 -15.95 -9.18
N SER A 138 1.25 -15.86 -9.42
CA SER A 138 2.22 -16.81 -8.84
C SER A 138 2.30 -16.77 -7.32
N TYR A 139 1.91 -15.67 -6.67
CA TYR A 139 1.84 -15.57 -5.21
C TYR A 139 0.48 -15.99 -4.64
N LEU A 140 -0.56 -16.10 -5.47
CA LEU A 140 -1.90 -16.53 -5.04
C LEU A 140 -2.06 -18.05 -5.04
N ASP A 141 -1.23 -18.78 -5.77
CA ASP A 141 -1.24 -20.24 -5.83
C ASP A 141 -0.15 -20.84 -4.91
N PRO A 142 -0.53 -21.51 -3.81
CA PRO A 142 0.43 -22.17 -2.91
C PRO A 142 1.15 -23.38 -3.55
N ASN A 143 0.72 -23.85 -4.74
CA ASN A 143 1.36 -24.92 -5.50
C ASN A 143 2.11 -24.43 -6.75
N ALA A 144 2.10 -23.12 -7.05
CA ALA A 144 2.86 -22.62 -8.18
C ALA A 144 4.36 -22.77 -7.87
N VAL A 145 5.03 -23.60 -8.67
CA VAL A 145 6.49 -23.52 -8.78
C VAL A 145 6.77 -22.10 -9.25
N LEU A 146 7.37 -21.31 -8.37
CA LEU A 146 7.80 -19.95 -8.67
C LEU A 146 8.53 -19.97 -10.02
N PRO A 147 8.30 -18.99 -10.92
CA PRO A 147 9.15 -18.87 -12.09
C PRO A 147 10.57 -18.66 -11.58
N VAL A 148 11.41 -19.68 -11.69
CA VAL A 148 12.86 -19.53 -11.65
C VAL A 148 13.14 -18.51 -12.75
N GLN A 149 13.53 -17.29 -12.37
CA GLN A 149 14.00 -16.34 -13.36
C GLN A 149 15.19 -17.01 -14.08
N PRO A 150 15.29 -16.90 -15.42
CA PRO A 150 16.40 -17.51 -16.12
C PRO A 150 17.69 -16.93 -15.56
N GLU A 151 18.59 -17.81 -15.07
CA GLU A 151 19.96 -17.44 -14.75
C GLU A 151 20.52 -16.63 -15.93
N PRO A 152 21.02 -15.39 -15.72
CA PRO A 152 21.78 -14.74 -16.76
C PRO A 152 23.01 -15.61 -17.02
N GLU A 153 23.16 -16.07 -18.26
CA GLU A 153 24.28 -16.92 -18.67
C GLU A 153 25.60 -16.36 -18.15
N ALA A 154 26.41 -17.25 -17.58
CA ALA A 154 27.71 -16.98 -16.98
C ALA A 154 28.62 -16.20 -17.94
N GLY A 155 28.52 -14.87 -17.89
CA GLY A 155 29.51 -13.95 -18.39
C GLY A 155 30.52 -13.71 -17.28
N GLU A 156 31.65 -14.41 -17.38
CA GLU A 156 32.83 -14.19 -16.54
C GLU A 156 33.13 -12.69 -16.43
N ASN A 157 33.02 -12.09 -15.22
CA ASN A 157 33.93 -11.08 -14.68
C ASN A 157 33.47 -10.54 -13.29
N ASN A 158 34.14 -11.06 -12.26
CA ASN A 158 34.58 -10.44 -10.99
C ASN A 158 33.68 -9.46 -10.20
N ASP A 159 33.46 -9.88 -8.94
CA ASP A 159 33.20 -9.10 -7.71
C ASP A 159 31.92 -8.25 -7.65
N ASP A 160 30.77 -8.86 -7.29
CA ASP A 160 29.71 -8.23 -6.44
C ASP A 160 28.56 -9.19 -5.98
N ASP A 161 28.79 -10.50 -5.85
CA ASP A 161 27.73 -11.50 -5.55
C ASP A 161 27.34 -11.64 -4.06
N VAL A 162 26.86 -10.56 -3.41
CA VAL A 162 26.21 -10.68 -2.06
C VAL A 162 24.91 -9.85 -1.93
N GLN A 163 24.39 -9.20 -2.97
CA GLN A 163 23.23 -8.30 -2.84
C GLN A 163 21.88 -8.88 -3.33
N GLU A 164 21.84 -9.87 -4.22
CA GLU A 164 20.57 -10.30 -4.85
C GLU A 164 19.73 -11.29 -4.03
N GLU A 165 20.35 -12.18 -3.23
CA GLU A 165 19.61 -13.15 -2.40
C GLU A 165 18.70 -12.46 -1.36
N GLY A 166 19.15 -11.31 -0.83
CA GLY A 166 18.42 -10.58 0.19
C GLY A 166 17.25 -9.71 -0.31
N GLU A 167 17.12 -9.47 -1.62
CA GLU A 167 15.99 -8.70 -2.18
C GLU A 167 14.79 -9.59 -2.49
N THR A 168 15.04 -10.78 -3.04
CA THR A 168 13.99 -11.76 -3.37
C THR A 168 13.26 -12.23 -2.10
N ASP A 169 13.98 -12.52 -1.02
CA ASP A 169 13.39 -12.89 0.27
C ASP A 169 12.54 -11.76 0.88
N LYS A 170 12.94 -10.51 0.68
CA LYS A 170 12.18 -9.33 1.11
C LYS A 170 10.92 -9.14 0.27
N GLU A 171 10.99 -9.38 -1.04
CA GLU A 171 9.82 -9.37 -1.92
C GLU A 171 8.78 -10.40 -1.47
N MET A 172 9.22 -11.64 -1.24
CA MET A 172 8.34 -12.71 -0.76
C MET A 172 7.69 -12.36 0.58
N ALA A 173 8.49 -11.96 1.57
CA ALA A 173 7.97 -11.59 2.88
C ALA A 173 7.00 -10.39 2.84
N SER A 174 7.26 -9.43 1.95
CA SER A 174 6.39 -8.26 1.75
C SER A 174 5.08 -8.63 1.06
N MET A 175 5.14 -9.54 0.09
CA MET A 175 3.96 -10.05 -0.60
C MET A 175 3.09 -10.89 0.34
N ASP A 176 3.68 -11.79 1.12
CA ASP A 176 2.97 -12.58 2.13
C ASP A 176 2.27 -11.67 3.15
N ALA A 177 2.97 -10.64 3.63
CA ALA A 177 2.41 -9.64 4.53
C ALA A 177 1.25 -8.86 3.86
N PHE A 178 1.40 -8.49 2.58
CA PHE A 178 0.36 -7.80 1.83
C PHE A 178 -0.90 -8.66 1.66
N LEU A 179 -0.75 -9.92 1.25
CA LEU A 179 -1.87 -10.83 1.05
C LEU A 179 -2.58 -11.16 2.38
N ALA A 180 -1.85 -11.18 3.50
CA ALA A 180 -2.41 -11.37 4.84
C ALA A 180 -3.10 -10.12 5.41
N CYS A 181 -2.95 -8.93 4.80
CA CYS A 181 -3.58 -7.72 5.30
C CYS A 181 -5.12 -7.81 5.22
N PRO A 182 -5.85 -7.25 6.21
CA PRO A 182 -7.31 -7.15 6.13
C PRO A 182 -7.76 -6.32 4.94
N ALA A 183 -8.73 -6.81 4.18
CA ALA A 183 -9.28 -6.08 3.03
C ALA A 183 -9.94 -4.74 3.41
N SER A 184 -10.36 -4.60 4.67
CA SER A 184 -10.90 -3.36 5.22
C SER A 184 -9.92 -2.19 5.19
N GLN A 185 -8.61 -2.44 5.03
CA GLN A 185 -7.59 -1.41 4.93
C GLN A 185 -7.54 -0.74 3.54
N LEU A 186 -8.18 -1.35 2.51
CA LEU A 186 -8.16 -0.84 1.14
C LEU A 186 -8.91 0.48 0.98
N LEU A 187 -10.09 0.63 1.61
CA LEU A 187 -10.87 1.88 1.53
C LEU A 187 -10.17 3.08 2.21
N PRO A 188 -9.65 2.95 3.44
CA PRO A 188 -8.87 4.02 4.05
C PRO A 188 -7.61 4.36 3.27
N TYR A 189 -6.92 3.36 2.72
CA TYR A 189 -5.78 3.59 1.83
C TYR A 189 -6.18 4.37 0.57
N HIS A 190 -7.26 3.97 -0.11
CA HIS A 190 -7.78 4.68 -1.27
C HIS A 190 -8.16 6.13 -0.94
N THR A 191 -8.81 6.34 0.19
CA THR A 191 -9.15 7.67 0.71
C THR A 191 -7.88 8.48 0.93
N TYR A 192 -6.86 7.90 1.54
CA TYR A 192 -5.58 8.56 1.76
C TYR A 192 -4.87 8.96 0.46
N ILE A 193 -4.82 8.10 -0.56
CA ILE A 193 -4.19 8.45 -1.84
C ILE A 193 -5.04 9.38 -2.71
N SER A 194 -6.38 9.35 -2.57
CA SER A 194 -7.29 10.27 -3.29
C SER A 194 -7.31 11.66 -2.65
N GLU A 195 -7.40 11.70 -1.32
CA GLU A 195 -7.23 12.90 -0.53
C GLU A 195 -5.78 13.36 -0.49
N ARG A 196 -4.81 12.66 -1.10
CA ARG A 196 -3.49 13.24 -1.38
C ARG A 196 -3.51 14.28 -2.51
N SER A 197 -4.66 14.50 -3.13
CA SER A 197 -4.89 15.68 -3.98
C SER A 197 -4.70 17.03 -3.23
N PRO A 198 -4.69 17.10 -1.88
CA PRO A 198 -4.08 18.23 -1.15
C PRO A 198 -3.04 17.87 -0.07
N PHE A 199 -2.62 16.61 0.12
CA PHE A 199 -1.54 16.26 1.08
C PHE A 199 -0.19 16.24 0.38
N TRP A 200 0.45 17.41 0.33
CA TRP A 200 1.79 17.55 -0.19
C TRP A 200 2.79 17.15 0.91
N THR A 201 3.75 16.30 0.57
CA THR A 201 4.96 16.09 1.39
C THR A 201 5.66 17.45 1.60
N GLN A 202 6.48 17.62 2.64
CA GLN A 202 7.07 18.92 3.01
C GLN A 202 7.80 19.69 1.86
N GLN A 203 8.20 19.01 0.77
CA GLN A 203 8.75 19.63 -0.43
C GLN A 203 7.71 20.41 -1.28
N GLY A 204 6.43 20.21 -1.02
CA GLY A 204 5.33 20.64 -1.88
C GLY A 204 4.41 21.74 -1.32
N ILE A 205 4.53 22.05 -0.03
CA ILE A 205 3.73 23.08 0.65
C ILE A 205 4.38 24.46 0.66
N LYS A 206 5.49 24.65 -0.05
CA LYS A 206 6.24 25.91 -0.04
C LYS A 206 5.39 27.04 -0.65
N GLY A 207 4.79 27.86 0.22
CA GLY A 207 3.92 28.99 -0.16
C GLY A 207 2.42 28.74 -0.01
N ALA A 208 2.00 27.59 0.51
CA ALA A 208 0.59 27.32 0.82
C ALA A 208 0.23 27.81 2.24
N GLU A 209 -0.86 28.57 2.36
CA GLU A 209 -1.41 29.04 3.64
C GLU A 209 -2.72 28.31 3.96
N PHE A 210 -2.92 27.98 5.23
CA PHE A 210 -4.13 27.30 5.71
C PHE A 210 -4.60 27.92 7.03
N ASP A 211 -5.91 28.08 7.19
CA ASP A 211 -6.52 28.70 8.39
C ASP A 211 -6.21 27.95 9.70
N ARG A 212 -6.12 26.60 9.65
CA ARG A 212 -5.89 25.74 10.81
C ARG A 212 -5.00 24.57 10.42
N VAL A 213 -3.79 24.53 10.97
CA VAL A 213 -2.80 23.47 10.75
C VAL A 213 -2.54 22.72 12.05
N LEU A 214 -2.62 21.39 12.00
CA LEU A 214 -2.10 20.52 13.04
C LEU A 214 -0.89 19.78 12.48
N VAL A 215 0.29 20.05 13.07
CA VAL A 215 1.55 19.38 12.71
C VAL A 215 1.78 18.22 13.66
N VAL A 216 1.97 17.02 13.10
CA VAL A 216 2.36 15.83 13.86
C VAL A 216 3.83 15.54 13.56
N LEU A 217 4.66 15.64 14.59
CA LEU A 217 6.08 15.30 14.57
C LEU A 217 6.21 13.83 14.97
N ASP A 218 6.78 13.03 14.08
CA ASP A 218 7.23 11.66 14.36
C ASP A 218 8.60 11.52 13.68
N ASP A 219 9.56 10.93 14.36
CA ASP A 219 10.91 10.65 13.89
C ASP A 219 11.16 9.14 13.70
N ALA A 220 10.22 8.28 14.11
CA ALA A 220 10.38 6.81 14.07
C ALA A 220 10.47 6.21 12.65
N GLU A 221 9.95 6.90 11.64
CA GLU A 221 9.97 6.44 10.24
C GLU A 221 11.25 6.86 9.49
N SER A 222 11.99 7.84 10.02
CA SER A 222 13.21 8.30 9.37
C SER A 222 14.30 7.25 9.57
N ASN A 223 14.70 6.53 8.53
CA ASN A 223 15.94 5.72 8.52
C ASN A 223 17.20 6.57 8.77
N HIS A 224 17.04 7.89 8.91
CA HIS A 224 18.07 8.84 9.28
C HIS A 224 17.97 9.19 10.78
N PHE A 225 18.81 8.54 11.59
CA PHE A 225 19.03 8.85 13.02
C PHE A 225 19.68 10.23 13.27
N GLN A 226 19.69 11.12 12.27
CA GLN A 226 20.33 12.44 12.37
C GLN A 226 19.50 13.45 13.16
N PHE A 227 18.19 13.22 13.26
CA PHE A 227 17.25 14.08 13.94
C PHE A 227 16.40 13.26 14.90
N SER A 228 16.09 13.85 16.05
CA SER A 228 15.07 13.35 16.94
C SER A 228 14.29 14.50 17.58
N TYR A 229 12.97 14.46 17.45
CA TYR A 229 12.05 15.41 18.07
C TYR A 229 11.79 15.04 19.52
N GLU A 230 11.72 13.74 19.84
CA GLU A 230 11.50 13.26 21.21
C GLU A 230 12.64 13.67 22.14
N LYS A 231 13.89 13.49 21.70
CA LYS A 231 15.08 13.96 22.44
C LYS A 231 15.14 15.49 22.54
N TYR A 232 14.76 16.20 21.48
CA TYR A 232 14.77 17.68 21.47
C TYR A 232 13.72 18.27 22.42
N LEU A 233 12.53 17.68 22.48
CA LEU A 233 11.43 18.09 23.38
C LEU A 233 11.59 17.53 24.80
N GLY A 234 12.62 16.73 25.06
CA GLY A 234 12.90 16.13 26.36
C GLY A 234 11.92 15.03 26.76
N LEU A 235 11.26 14.39 25.79
CA LEU A 235 10.38 13.24 26.00
C LEU A 235 11.17 11.94 26.13
N GLU A 236 12.34 11.86 25.49
CA GLU A 236 13.28 10.74 25.57
C GLU A 236 14.63 11.21 26.17
N ALA A 237 15.28 10.35 26.93
CA ALA A 237 16.61 10.61 27.47
C ALA A 237 17.68 10.57 26.37
N LEU A 238 18.79 11.28 26.59
CA LEU A 238 19.94 11.24 25.68
C LEU A 238 20.57 9.85 25.68
N SER A 239 20.96 9.39 24.50
CA SER A 239 21.70 8.14 24.39
C SER A 239 23.15 8.33 24.84
N ASP A 240 23.83 7.24 25.19
CA ASP A 240 25.26 7.26 25.51
C ASP A 240 26.09 7.90 24.39
N ASN A 241 25.66 7.77 23.13
CA ASN A 241 26.35 8.37 22.00
C ASN A 241 26.13 9.89 21.94
N ASP A 242 24.92 10.36 22.26
CA ASP A 242 24.63 11.79 22.37
C ASP A 242 25.46 12.44 23.49
N GLN A 243 25.61 11.75 24.62
CA GLN A 243 26.44 12.22 25.74
C GLN A 243 27.91 12.32 25.34
N LYS A 244 28.45 11.32 24.62
CA LYS A 244 29.82 11.37 24.10
C LYS A 244 30.05 12.56 23.15
N HIS A 245 29.08 12.84 22.26
CA HIS A 245 29.17 14.00 21.38
C HIS A 245 29.07 15.33 22.16
N MET A 246 28.29 15.38 23.25
CA MET A 246 28.26 16.56 24.14
C MET A 246 29.60 16.79 24.82
N ASP A 247 30.21 15.74 25.37
CA ASP A 247 31.49 15.82 26.08
C ASP A 247 32.64 16.18 25.14
N ALA A 248 32.56 15.77 23.86
CA ALA A 248 33.51 16.13 22.80
C ALA A 248 33.28 17.53 22.18
N GLY A 249 32.21 18.24 22.56
CA GLY A 249 31.86 19.55 21.98
C GLY A 249 31.35 19.47 20.54
N GLU A 250 30.90 18.30 20.10
CA GLU A 250 30.43 18.04 18.75
C GLU A 250 28.92 18.28 18.59
N ALA A 251 28.45 18.33 17.34
CA ALA A 251 27.04 18.55 17.04
C ALA A 251 26.19 17.30 17.34
N THR A 252 25.42 17.37 18.43
CA THR A 252 24.43 16.35 18.85
C THR A 252 23.19 16.29 17.97
N THR A 253 22.42 15.21 18.13
CA THR A 253 21.09 15.02 17.50
C THR A 253 20.15 16.18 17.81
N MET A 254 20.12 16.68 19.05
CA MET A 254 19.31 17.85 19.43
C MET A 254 19.72 19.13 18.68
N ASN A 255 21.03 19.38 18.54
CA ASN A 255 21.54 20.54 17.81
C ASN A 255 21.16 20.51 16.33
N ARG A 256 21.08 19.30 15.73
CA ARG A 256 20.64 19.10 14.35
C ARG A 256 19.13 19.28 14.24
N THR A 257 18.33 18.68 15.13
CA THR A 257 16.86 18.85 15.14
C THR A 257 16.47 20.33 15.27
N ARG A 258 17.16 21.09 16.12
CA ARG A 258 16.88 22.52 16.32
C ARG A 258 17.01 23.36 15.04
N ARG A 259 17.83 22.93 14.07
CA ARG A 259 18.04 23.66 12.80
C ARG A 259 16.95 23.41 11.76
N LEU A 260 16.02 22.49 12.03
CA LEU A 260 14.87 22.23 11.17
C LEU A 260 13.77 23.30 11.30
N PHE A 261 13.86 24.16 12.32
CA PHE A 261 12.96 25.25 12.63
C PHE A 261 13.72 26.58 12.64
#